data_AF-A0A533W0S7-F1
#
_entry.id   AF-A0A533W0S7-F1
#
_cell.length_a   1.000
_cell.length_b   1.000
_cell.length_c   1.000
_cell.angle_alpha   90.00
_cell.angle_beta   90.00
_cell.angle_gamma   90.00
#
_symmetry.space_group_name_H-M   'P 1'
#
loop_
_entity.id
_entity.type
_entity.pdbx_description
1 polymer ?
#
loop_
_entity_poly.entity_id
_entity_poly.type
_entity_poly.pdbx_seq_one_letter_code
_entity_poly.pdbx_strand_id
1 'polypeptide(L)'
;MGSISRAYALSELGEYGTAAQALRTELLESVSTGEWVALCEWIAGCLERVGKFDEAGGWYETAAELSLLELGTRPTSCASEALHFFELACLCYKQEGRVVSASRAAMLSRVLVTRCPTA
;
A
#
# COMPACT_ATOMS: atom_id res chain seq x y z
N MET A 1 -8.44 -16.45 7.09
CA MET A 1 -8.58 -16.04 8.52
C MET A 1 -7.36 -16.40 9.38
N GLY A 2 -6.67 -17.53 9.15
CA GLY A 2 -5.50 -17.93 9.96
C GLY A 2 -4.23 -17.11 9.74
N SER A 3 -3.97 -16.64 8.52
CA SER A 3 -2.68 -16.00 8.19
C SER A 3 -2.61 -14.53 8.60
N ILE A 4 -3.72 -13.78 8.58
CA ILE A 4 -3.78 -12.41 9.11
C ILE A 4 -3.50 -12.42 10.62
N SER A 5 -4.13 -13.35 11.34
CA SER A 5 -3.89 -13.56 12.78
C SER A 5 -2.43 -13.93 13.07
N ARG A 6 -1.83 -14.76 12.20
CA ARG A 6 -0.41 -15.14 12.27
C ARG A 6 0.52 -13.96 12.00
N ALA A 7 0.22 -13.14 10.99
CA ALA A 7 0.98 -11.93 10.69
C ALA A 7 0.90 -10.91 11.83
N TYR A 8 -0.27 -10.78 12.46
CA TYR A 8 -0.44 -9.92 13.63
C TYR A 8 0.40 -10.40 14.81
N ALA A 9 0.36 -11.70 15.13
CA ALA A 9 1.18 -12.28 16.18
C ALA A 9 2.68 -12.09 15.91
N LEU A 10 3.13 -12.25 14.66
CA LEU A 10 4.52 -11.98 14.27
C LEU A 10 4.89 -10.49 14.41
N SER A 11 3.95 -9.59 14.12
CA SER A 11 4.16 -8.16 14.30
C SER A 11 4.28 -7.76 15.78
N GLU A 12 3.53 -8.38 16.68
CA GLU A 12 3.64 -8.19 18.13
C GLU A 12 4.98 -8.70 18.67
N LEU A 13 5.54 -9.74 18.05
CA LEU A 13 6.86 -10.28 18.35
C LEU A 13 8.01 -9.41 17.80
N GLY A 14 7.70 -8.34 17.05
CA GLY A 14 8.70 -7.48 16.40
C GLY A 14 9.32 -8.09 15.13
N GLU A 15 8.81 -9.25 14.70
CA GLU A 15 9.26 -9.99 13.51
C GLU A 15 8.53 -9.52 12.25
N TYR A 16 8.71 -8.23 11.92
CA TYR A 16 8.00 -7.58 10.81
C TYR A 16 8.38 -8.14 9.42
N GLY A 17 9.62 -8.62 9.24
CA GLY A 17 10.04 -9.22 7.97
C GLY A 17 9.32 -10.54 7.67
N THR A 18 9.20 -11.38 8.69
CA THR A 18 8.51 -12.68 8.63
C THR A 18 6.99 -12.48 8.52
N ALA A 19 6.43 -11.46 9.19
CA ALA A 19 5.04 -11.06 9.04
C ALA A 19 4.72 -10.63 7.59
N ALA A 20 5.55 -9.77 7.00
CA ALA A 20 5.38 -9.33 5.61
C ALA A 20 5.41 -10.52 4.63
N GLN A 21 6.27 -11.50 4.87
CA GLN A 21 6.38 -12.67 4.01
C GLN A 21 5.17 -13.61 4.13
N ALA A 22 4.61 -13.78 5.32
CA ALA A 22 3.37 -14.53 5.54
C ALA A 22 2.15 -13.86 4.87
N LEU A 23 2.12 -12.52 4.84
CA LEU A 23 1.09 -11.76 4.13
C LEU A 23 1.22 -11.89 2.61
N ARG A 24 2.46 -11.89 2.08
CA ARG A 24 2.70 -12.12 0.64
C ARG A 24 2.22 -13.49 0.18
N THR A 25 2.39 -14.52 1.00
CA THR A 25 1.86 -15.86 0.69
C THR A 25 0.34 -15.87 0.67
N GLU A 26 -0.32 -15.19 1.62
CA GLU A 26 -1.78 -15.07 1.63
C GLU A 26 -2.29 -14.30 0.40
N LEU A 27 -1.58 -13.25 -0.01
CA LEU A 27 -1.93 -12.45 -1.19
C LEU A 27 -1.98 -13.31 -2.46
N LEU A 28 -1.02 -14.23 -2.62
CA LEU A 28 -0.99 -15.18 -3.74
C LEU A 28 -2.14 -16.20 -3.70
N GLU A 29 -2.66 -16.52 -2.51
CA GLU A 29 -3.76 -17.49 -2.34
C GLU A 29 -5.14 -16.83 -2.39
N SER A 30 -5.24 -15.53 -2.10
CA SER A 30 -6.50 -14.79 -2.03
C SER A 30 -7.04 -14.36 -3.41
N VAL A 31 -8.37 -14.47 -3.62
CA VAL A 31 -9.03 -14.26 -4.93
C VAL A 31 -9.74 -12.89 -5.03
N SER A 32 -9.90 -12.17 -3.92
CA SER A 32 -10.71 -10.94 -3.86
C SER A 32 -9.88 -9.66 -3.77
N THR A 33 -10.04 -8.77 -4.75
CA THR A 33 -9.33 -7.48 -4.86
C THR A 33 -9.48 -6.57 -3.63
N GLY A 34 -10.62 -6.61 -2.93
CA GLY A 34 -10.86 -5.75 -1.77
C GLY A 34 -10.00 -6.11 -0.55
N GLU A 35 -9.61 -7.38 -0.40
CA GLU A 35 -8.71 -7.81 0.67
C GLU A 35 -7.24 -7.52 0.31
N TRP A 36 -6.92 -7.40 -0.98
CA TRP A 36 -5.55 -7.16 -1.45
C TRP A 36 -5.04 -5.77 -1.05
N VAL A 37 -5.90 -4.74 -1.05
CA VAL A 37 -5.52 -3.39 -0.63
C VAL A 37 -5.02 -3.39 0.82
N ALA A 38 -5.80 -3.99 1.73
CA ALA A 38 -5.45 -4.08 3.14
C ALA A 38 -4.19 -4.93 3.38
N LEU A 39 -4.00 -6.02 2.62
CA LEU A 39 -2.79 -6.84 2.68
C LEU A 39 -1.55 -6.06 2.21
N CYS A 40 -1.64 -5.33 1.09
CA CYS A 40 -0.56 -4.50 0.58
C CYS A 40 -0.17 -3.39 1.56
N GLU A 41 -1.15 -2.72 2.18
CA GLU A 41 -0.91 -1.71 3.22
C GLU A 41 -0.16 -2.32 4.42
N TRP A 42 -0.59 -3.48 4.92
CA TRP A 42 0.10 -4.14 6.03
C TRP A 42 1.51 -4.59 5.68
N ILE A 43 1.74 -5.11 4.47
CA ILE A 43 3.07 -5.47 3.99
C ILE A 43 3.96 -4.23 3.96
N ALA A 44 3.45 -3.11 3.42
CA ALA A 44 4.16 -1.84 3.35
C ALA A 44 4.54 -1.32 4.75
N GLY A 45 3.59 -1.30 5.70
CA GLY A 45 3.85 -0.87 7.08
C GLY A 45 4.80 -1.80 7.85
N CYS A 46 4.82 -3.09 7.54
CA CYS A 46 5.84 -4.00 8.07
C CYS A 46 7.22 -3.69 7.49
N LEU A 47 7.32 -3.41 6.19
CA LEU A 47 8.59 -3.09 5.53
C LEU A 47 9.18 -1.75 5.96
N GLU A 48 8.35 -0.74 6.20
CA GLU A 48 8.79 0.52 6.82
C GLU A 48 9.46 0.28 8.17
N ARG A 49 8.85 -0.57 9.02
CA ARG A 49 9.41 -0.91 10.34
C ARG A 49 10.71 -1.71 10.25
N VAL A 50 10.93 -2.44 9.16
CA VAL A 50 12.20 -3.13 8.86
C VAL A 50 13.23 -2.16 8.25
N GLY A 51 12.83 -0.95 7.85
CA GLY A 51 13.69 0.04 7.20
C GLY A 51 13.85 -0.17 5.68
N LYS A 52 12.99 -0.99 5.07
CA LYS A 52 12.99 -1.25 3.62
C LYS A 52 12.02 -0.32 2.90
N PHE A 53 12.41 0.94 2.77
CA PHE A 53 11.54 1.98 2.22
C PHE A 53 11.28 1.83 0.71
N ASP A 54 12.21 1.26 -0.09
CA ASP A 54 12.00 1.06 -1.54
C ASP A 54 10.88 0.06 -1.79
N GLU A 55 10.96 -1.09 -1.10
CA GLU A 55 9.95 -2.13 -1.18
C GLU A 55 8.62 -1.58 -0.65
N ALA A 56 8.60 -0.91 0.51
CA ALA A 56 7.38 -0.34 1.08
C ALA A 56 6.68 0.64 0.12
N GLY A 57 7.44 1.52 -0.55
CA GLY A 57 6.89 2.43 -1.54
C GLY A 57 6.20 1.70 -2.70
N GLY A 58 6.79 0.60 -3.19
CA GLY A 58 6.19 -0.21 -4.24
C GLY A 58 4.90 -0.92 -3.80
N TRP A 59 4.82 -1.34 -2.53
CA TRP A 59 3.61 -1.94 -1.94
C TRP A 59 2.48 -0.92 -1.78
N TYR A 60 2.80 0.33 -1.42
CA TYR A 60 1.79 1.40 -1.40
C TYR A 60 1.33 1.79 -2.81
N GLU A 61 2.22 1.86 -3.81
CA GLU A 61 1.80 2.10 -5.19
C GLU A 61 0.87 1.00 -5.71
N THR A 62 1.16 -0.26 -5.41
CA THR A 62 0.26 -1.38 -5.77
C THR A 62 -1.06 -1.34 -5.02
N ALA A 63 -1.09 -0.97 -3.74
CA ALA A 63 -2.33 -0.72 -3.00
C ALA A 63 -3.17 0.40 -3.64
N ALA A 64 -2.51 1.47 -4.07
CA ALA A 64 -3.15 2.58 -4.76
C ALA A 64 -3.74 2.14 -6.11
N GLU A 65 -2.97 1.43 -6.94
CA GLU A 65 -3.43 0.89 -8.23
C GLU A 65 -4.61 -0.06 -8.07
N LEU A 66 -4.60 -0.93 -7.05
CA LEU A 66 -5.72 -1.81 -6.72
C LEU A 66 -6.97 -1.01 -6.31
N SER A 67 -6.81 0.02 -5.48
CA SER A 67 -7.90 0.93 -5.12
C SER A 67 -8.46 1.64 -6.36
N LEU A 68 -7.60 2.00 -7.32
CA LEU A 68 -8.02 2.57 -8.60
C LEU A 68 -8.74 1.56 -9.50
N LEU A 69 -8.38 0.28 -9.46
CA LEU A 69 -9.10 -0.77 -10.19
C LEU A 69 -10.51 -0.97 -9.62
N GLU A 70 -10.68 -0.79 -8.30
CA GLU A 70 -11.99 -0.86 -7.65
C GLU A 70 -12.88 0.39 -7.86
N LEU A 71 -12.34 1.49 -8.42
CA LEU A 71 -13.10 2.71 -8.77
C LEU A 71 -14.31 2.45 -9.68
N GLY A 72 -14.33 1.33 -10.41
CA GLY A 72 -15.49 0.92 -11.22
C GLY A 72 -16.75 0.65 -10.39
N THR A 73 -16.63 0.46 -9.07
CA THR A 73 -17.74 0.12 -8.16
C THR A 73 -18.16 1.28 -7.25
N ARG A 74 -17.22 2.11 -6.77
CA ARG A 74 -17.48 3.30 -5.92
C ARG A 74 -16.44 4.42 -6.17
N PRO A 75 -16.77 5.46 -6.94
CA PRO A 75 -15.76 6.39 -7.46
C PRO A 75 -15.18 7.39 -6.45
N THR A 76 -15.89 7.73 -5.37
CA THR A 76 -15.44 8.80 -4.45
C THR A 76 -14.56 8.30 -3.31
N SER A 77 -14.88 7.16 -2.70
CA SER A 77 -14.11 6.59 -1.58
C SER A 77 -12.76 6.02 -2.03
N CYS A 78 -12.74 5.35 -3.18
CA CYS A 78 -11.52 4.73 -3.72
C CYS A 78 -10.49 5.76 -4.19
N ALA A 79 -10.92 6.95 -4.60
CA ALA A 79 -10.01 8.03 -5.02
C ALA A 79 -9.24 8.62 -3.82
N SER A 80 -9.89 8.83 -2.68
CA SER A 80 -9.24 9.30 -1.46
C SER A 80 -8.28 8.25 -0.87
N GLU A 81 -8.64 6.96 -0.93
CA GLU A 81 -7.76 5.88 -0.48
C GLU A 81 -6.52 5.75 -1.38
N ALA A 82 -6.70 5.77 -2.71
CA ALA A 82 -5.58 5.76 -3.64
C ALA A 82 -4.65 6.98 -3.45
N LEU A 83 -5.21 8.17 -3.19
CA LEU A 83 -4.44 9.36 -2.85
C LEU A 83 -3.59 9.16 -1.61
N HIS A 84 -4.19 8.65 -0.54
CA HIS A 84 -3.50 8.39 0.73
C HIS A 84 -2.31 7.45 0.52
N PHE A 85 -2.49 6.36 -0.23
CA PHE A 85 -1.40 5.42 -0.53
C PHE A 85 -0.28 6.03 -1.39
N PHE A 86 -0.60 6.89 -2.37
CA PHE A 86 0.44 7.58 -3.14
C PHE A 86 1.25 8.58 -2.29
N GLU A 87 0.63 9.21 -1.30
CA GLU A 87 1.34 10.08 -0.36
C GLU A 87 2.32 9.30 0.51
N LEU A 88 1.88 8.15 1.06
CA LEU A 88 2.75 7.24 1.82
C LEU A 88 3.92 6.73 0.98
N ALA A 89 3.66 6.30 -0.26
CA ALA A 89 4.72 5.90 -1.19
C ALA A 89 5.74 7.03 -1.42
N CYS A 90 5.26 8.27 -1.61
CA CYS A 90 6.12 9.43 -1.79
C CYS A 90 7.00 9.70 -0.56
N LEU A 91 6.47 9.54 0.65
CA LEU A 91 7.25 9.68 1.89
C LEU A 91 8.34 8.61 2.00
N CYS A 92 8.03 7.36 1.71
CA CYS A 92 9.01 6.27 1.68
C CYS A 92 10.15 6.55 0.70
N TYR A 93 9.82 6.93 -0.55
CA TYR A 93 10.84 7.24 -1.55
C TYR A 93 11.67 8.48 -1.22
N LYS A 94 11.09 9.47 -0.52
CA LYS A 94 11.84 10.64 -0.03
C LYS A 94 12.84 10.27 1.06
N GLN A 95 12.47 9.38 1.99
CA GLN A 95 13.38 8.92 3.04
C GLN A 95 14.60 8.18 2.46
N GLU A 96 14.40 7.47 1.36
CA GLU A 96 15.47 6.71 0.70
C GLU A 96 16.27 7.52 -0.34
N GLY A 97 15.85 8.76 -0.64
CA GLY A 97 16.50 9.61 -1.64
C GLY A 97 16.14 9.28 -3.10
N ARG A 98 15.10 8.48 -3.34
CA ARG A 98 14.65 8.09 -4.69
C ARG A 98 13.74 9.17 -5.29
N VAL A 99 14.37 10.20 -5.87
CA VAL A 99 13.68 11.38 -6.42
C VAL A 99 12.69 11.03 -7.54
N VAL A 100 13.02 10.08 -8.41
CA VAL A 100 12.20 9.74 -9.58
C VAL A 100 10.88 9.08 -9.17
N SER A 101 10.91 8.07 -8.29
CA SER A 101 9.70 7.40 -7.81
C SER A 101 8.84 8.32 -6.93
N ALA A 102 9.47 9.14 -6.08
CA ALA A 102 8.77 10.19 -5.33
C ALA A 102 8.04 11.17 -6.25
N SER A 103 8.69 11.61 -7.34
CA SER A 103 8.09 12.53 -8.32
C SER A 103 6.94 11.90 -9.10
N ARG A 104 7.01 10.60 -9.41
CA ARG A 104 5.93 9.84 -10.04
C ARG A 104 4.70 9.75 -9.14
N ALA A 105 4.88 9.32 -7.89
CA ALA A 105 3.80 9.24 -6.91
C ALA A 105 3.16 10.62 -6.65
N ALA A 106 3.95 11.69 -6.61
CA ALA A 106 3.47 13.07 -6.48
C ALA A 106 2.67 13.55 -7.72
N MET A 107 3.05 13.11 -8.91
CA MET A 107 2.32 13.41 -10.14
C MET A 107 0.96 12.69 -10.16
N LEU A 108 0.94 11.41 -9.81
CA LEU A 108 -0.28 10.59 -9.77
C LEU A 108 -1.28 11.11 -8.73
N SER A 109 -0.81 11.51 -7.55
CA SER A 109 -1.67 12.14 -6.54
C SER A 109 -2.29 13.45 -7.04
N ARG A 110 -1.52 14.32 -7.70
CA ARG A 110 -2.07 15.56 -8.31
C ARG A 110 -3.11 15.27 -9.40
N VAL A 111 -2.88 14.25 -10.23
CA VAL A 111 -3.84 13.83 -11.26
C VAL A 111 -5.13 13.33 -10.61
N LEU A 112 -5.04 12.57 -9.52
CA LEU A 112 -6.23 12.07 -8.81
C LEU A 112 -7.03 13.19 -8.15
N VAL A 113 -6.37 14.15 -7.49
CA VAL A 113 -7.04 15.34 -6.91
C VAL A 113 -7.78 16.13 -8.00
N THR A 114 -7.19 16.31 -9.18
CA THR A 114 -7.82 17.06 -10.27
C THR A 114 -8.96 16.30 -10.96
N ARG A 115 -8.92 14.96 -10.96
CA ARG A 115 -9.94 14.09 -11.56
C ARG A 115 -11.12 13.81 -10.63
N CYS A 116 -10.88 13.82 -9.32
CA CYS A 116 -11.87 13.55 -8.29
C CYS A 116 -11.87 14.70 -7.27
N PRO A 117 -12.42 15.87 -7.59
CA PRO A 117 -12.56 16.94 -6.60
C PRO A 117 -13.48 16.44 -5.50
N THR A 118 -12.97 16.33 -4.27
CA THR A 118 -13.80 16.14 -3.08
C THR A 118 -14.71 17.36 -2.98
N ALA A 119 -15.95 17.18 -3.42
CA ALA A 119 -17.02 18.18 -3.32
C ALA A 119 -17.54 18.30 -1.90
#